data_AF-A0A1C5WIJ8-F1
#
_entry.id   AF-A0A1C5WIJ8-F1
#
_cell.length_a   1.000
_cell.length_b   1.000
_cell.length_c   1.000
_cell.angle_alpha   90.00
_cell.angle_beta   90.00
_cell.angle_gamma   90.00
#
_symmetry.space_group_name_H-M   'P 1'
#
loop_
_entity.id
_entity.type
_entity.pdbx_description
1 polymer ?
#
loop_
_entity_poly.entity_id
_entity_poly.type
_entity_poly.pdbx_seq_one_letter_code
_entity_poly.pdbx_strand_id
1 'polypeptide(L)' 'MKCLSCGKEEFDECTINVEGKIYGLVTKTKKNKNKLKAVVCKNCKMVYLKQDEGKGK' A
#
# COMPACT_ATOMS: atom_id res chain seq x y z
N MET A 1 -1.89 -9.77 -10.38
CA MET A 1 -0.58 -9.89 -9.68
C MET A 1 -0.59 -11.24 -8.97
N LYS A 2 0.48 -12.04 -9.04
CA LYS A 2 0.64 -13.23 -8.19
C LYS A 2 1.26 -12.82 -6.86
N CYS A 3 0.80 -13.42 -5.77
CA CYS A 3 1.39 -13.19 -4.46
C CYS A 3 2.82 -13.75 -4.44
N LEU A 4 3.81 -12.93 -4.08
CA LEU A 4 5.20 -13.36 -3.95
C LEU A 4 5.39 -14.45 -2.89
N SER A 5 4.56 -14.47 -1.85
CA SER A 5 4.67 -15.47 -0.77
C SER A 5 4.00 -16.81 -1.12
N CYS A 6 2.78 -16.80 -1.67
CA CYS A 6 2.00 -18.03 -1.87
C CYS A 6 1.61 -18.34 -3.31
N GLY A 7 2.01 -17.50 -4.28
CA GLY A 7 1.77 -17.70 -5.72
C GLY A 7 0.32 -17.46 -6.18
N LYS A 8 -0.64 -17.32 -5.27
CA LYS A 8 -2.07 -17.14 -5.59
C LYS A 8 -2.40 -15.72 -6.06
N GLU A 9 -3.48 -15.58 -6.81
CA GLU A 9 -3.92 -14.33 -7.45
C GLU A 9 -5.08 -13.63 -6.74
N GLU A 10 -5.44 -14.09 -5.54
CA GLU A 10 -6.56 -13.58 -4.76
C GLU A 10 -6.13 -12.50 -3.77
N PHE A 11 -6.62 -11.27 -3.99
CA PHE A 11 -6.30 -10.09 -3.18
C PHE A 11 -7.57 -9.30 -2.82
N ASP A 12 -7.57 -8.67 -1.65
CA ASP A 12 -8.51 -7.61 -1.27
C ASP A 12 -7.81 -6.27 -1.19
N GLU A 13 -8.52 -5.19 -1.48
CA GLU A 13 -8.05 -3.83 -1.24
C GLU A 13 -8.30 -3.42 0.22
N CYS A 14 -7.31 -2.80 0.84
CA CYS A 14 -7.43 -2.24 2.18
C CYS A 14 -6.78 -0.86 2.27
N THR A 15 -7.20 -0.08 3.27
CA THR A 15 -6.60 1.23 3.57
C THR A 15 -5.90 1.13 4.91
N ILE A 16 -4.60 1.43 4.93
CA ILE A 16 -3.76 1.37 6.12
C ILE A 16 -3.59 2.79 6.65
N ASN A 17 -3.95 3.01 7.91
CA ASN A 17 -3.62 4.23 8.61
C ASN A 17 -2.20 4.10 9.15
N VAL A 18 -1.27 4.92 8.66
CA VAL A 18 0.08 4.95 9.23
C VAL A 18 0.18 6.06 10.25
N GLU A 19 0.50 5.69 11.49
CA GLU A 19 0.83 6.62 12.57
C GLU A 19 2.36 6.70 12.69
N GLY A 20 2.94 7.85 12.36
CA GLY A 20 4.39 8.06 12.46
C GLY A 20 4.99 8.83 11.27
N LYS A 21 6.32 8.89 11.22
CA LYS A 21 7.08 9.49 10.10
C LYS A 21 7.35 8.42 9.06
N ILE A 22 6.83 8.61 7.85
CA ILE A 22 7.18 7.77 6.70
C ILE A 22 8.40 8.39 6.03
N TYR A 23 9.52 7.64 6.00
CA TYR A 23 10.77 8.07 5.37
C TYR A 23 10.84 7.54 3.93
N GLY A 24 11.37 8.34 3.00
CA GLY A 24 11.52 7.95 1.58
C GLY A 24 10.25 8.07 0.73
N LEU A 25 9.10 8.42 1.34
CA LEU A 25 7.84 8.66 0.61
C LEU A 25 7.63 10.18 0.52
N VAL A 26 7.93 10.76 -0.64
CA VAL A 26 7.70 12.19 -0.91
C VAL A 26 6.20 12.40 -1.12
N THR A 27 5.44 12.56 -0.03
CA THR A 27 4.03 12.92 -0.12
C THR A 27 3.92 14.40 -0.50
N LYS A 28 3.29 14.69 -1.65
CA LYS A 28 3.05 16.08 -2.11
C LYS A 28 2.03 16.83 -1.26
N THR A 29 1.47 16.21 -0.22
CA THR A 29 0.36 16.77 0.56
C THR A 29 0.83 17.07 1.99
N LYS A 30 1.05 18.36 2.26
CA LYS A 30 1.17 18.92 3.62
C LYS A 30 -0.13 18.61 4.37
N LYS A 31 -0.03 17.94 5.53
CA LYS A 31 -1.11 17.67 6.49
C LYS A 31 -2.22 16.75 5.97
N ASN A 32 -2.01 15.45 6.04
CA ASN A 32 -3.10 14.54 6.36
C ASN A 32 -2.55 13.26 6.98
N LYS A 33 -3.32 12.63 7.87
CA LYS A 33 -3.02 11.28 8.37
C LYS A 33 -2.75 10.40 7.15
N ASN A 34 -1.55 9.82 7.02
CA ASN A 34 -1.15 9.09 5.82
C ASN A 34 -1.94 7.78 5.74
N LYS A 35 -3.12 7.86 5.12
CA LYS A 35 -3.89 6.69 4.68
C LYS A 35 -3.24 6.18 3.40
N LEU A 36 -2.63 5.01 3.45
CA LEU A 36 -2.04 4.35 2.29
C LEU A 36 -2.99 3.29 1.77
N LYS A 37 -3.25 3.31 0.46
CA LYS A 37 -3.94 2.20 -0.19
C LYS A 37 -3.00 1.00 -0.27
N ALA A 38 -3.51 -0.18 0.01
CA ALA A 38 -2.77 -1.42 -0.05
C ALA A 38 -3.66 -2.54 -0.58
N VAL A 39 -3.04 -3.64 -0.98
CA VAL A 39 -3.73 -4.90 -1.25
C VAL A 39 -3.18 -6.00 -0.36
N VAL A 40 -4.08 -6.83 0.15
CA VAL A 40 -3.74 -7.96 1.01
C VAL A 40 -4.09 -9.26 0.29
N CYS A 41 -3.17 -10.22 0.26
CA CYS A 41 -3.46 -11.53 -0.26
C CYS A 41 -4.44 -12.25 0.67
N LYS A 42 -5.56 -12.76 0.14
CA LYS A 42 -6.58 -13.48 0.92
C LYS A 42 -6.01 -14.71 1.64
N ASN A 43 -5.09 -15.39 0.96
CA ASN A 43 -4.57 -16.70 1.36
C ASN A 43 -3.47 -16.63 2.42
N CYS A 44 -2.44 -15.80 2.22
CA CYS A 44 -1.28 -15.71 3.14
C CYS A 44 -1.23 -14.41 3.95
N LYS A 45 -2.22 -13.52 3.78
CA LYS A 45 -2.31 -12.21 4.44
C LYS A 45 -1.13 -11.26 4.18
N MET A 46 -0.31 -11.54 3.16
CA MET A 46 0.77 -10.64 2.75
C MET A 46 0.21 -9.33 2.19
N VAL A 47 0.76 -8.21 2.65
CA VAL A 47 0.31 -6.85 2.32
C VAL A 47 1.27 -6.19 1.34
N TYR A 48 0.72 -5.58 0.29
CA TYR A 48 1.45 -4.80 -0.71
C TYR A 48 0.92 -3.39 -0.69
N LEU A 49 1.80 -2.42 -0.42
CA LEU A 49 1.45 -1.00 -0.49
C LEU A 49 1.28 -0.60 -1.96
N LYS A 50 0.12 -0.05 -2.32
CA LYS A 50 -0.06 0.61 -3.61
C LYS A 50 0.60 1.98 -3.47
N GLN A 51 1.65 2.23 -4.23
CA GLN A 51 2.13 3.61 -4.38
C GLN A 51 1.01 4.38 -5.08
N ASP A 52 0.51 5.43 -4.43
CA ASP A 52 -0.36 6.40 -5.09
C ASP A 52 0.43 6.92 -6.30
N GLU A 53 -0.16 6.84 -7.49
CA GLU A 53 0.36 7.44 -8.72
C GLU A 53 0.47 8.96 -8.55
N GLY A 54 1.47 9.41 -7.81
CA GLY A 54 1.99 10.75 -7.95
C GLY A 54 2.63 10.80 -9.32
N LYS A 55 1.80 11.05 -10.36
CA LYS A 55 2.18 11.30 -11.75
C LYS A 55 3.61 11.81 -11.81
N GLY A 56 4.51 10.91 -12.21
CA GLY A 56 5.82 11.28 -12.72
C GLY A 56 5.58 12.30 -13.82
N LYS A 57 6.30 13.42 -13.73
CA LYS A 57 6.38 14.40 -14.79
C LYS A 57 6.92 13.76 -16.06
#